data_AF-A0AAJ2GXK9-F1
#
_entry.id   AF-A0AAJ2GXK9-F1
#
_cell.length_a   1.000
_cell.length_b   1.000
_cell.length_c   1.000
_cell.angle_alpha   90.00
_cell.angle_beta   90.00
_cell.angle_gamma   90.00
#
_symmetry.space_group_name_H-M   'P 1'
#
loop_
_entity.id
_entity.type
_entity.pdbx_description
1 polymer ?
#
loop_
_entity_poly.entity_id
_entity_poly.type
_entity_poly.pdbx_seq_one_letter_code
_entity_poly.pdbx_strand_id
1 'polypeptide(L)'
;WWLVNWSAEPAVAGIILPLIILASLLYFQSFVKLLKPQLLLQDLSIPVSIVLMLWMVAASQQTSGQLFGWWYVPFLNLLDVCFIAAGIVVYYLLAYLPTDSSAYGLSNTTVTYFKKGMQLALGISGFIVFTGMIIRTLHQWAGTPLWADGAWHNDLVQTSLTIVWTLCALVLTGLASRYAWREIWLVGIALLVIVVAKLLFIDLSNAATVARIVSFIGAGLIMLLIGYIAPLPPSKQELATKSQQSE
;
A
#
# COMPACT_ATOMS: atom_id res chain seq x y z
N TRP A 1 -23.40 0.24 -33.49
CA TRP A 1 -23.72 -0.75 -32.44
C TRP A 1 -22.53 -1.19 -31.58
N TRP A 2 -21.28 -0.78 -31.85
CA TRP A 2 -20.09 -1.11 -31.01
C TRP A 2 -19.73 -0.04 -29.95
N LEU A 3 -20.48 1.05 -29.86
CA LEU A 3 -20.13 2.23 -29.03
C LEU A 3 -21.02 2.40 -27.78
N VAL A 4 -21.97 1.49 -27.50
CA VAL A 4 -23.06 1.77 -26.54
C VAL A 4 -22.95 1.03 -25.19
N ASN A 5 -22.04 0.06 -25.00
CA ASN A 5 -21.92 -0.67 -23.72
C ASN A 5 -20.55 -0.57 -23.03
N TRP A 6 -19.70 0.41 -23.37
CA TRP A 6 -18.41 0.60 -22.71
C TRP A 6 -18.54 1.01 -21.23
N SER A 7 -19.67 1.60 -20.86
CA SER A 7 -20.02 1.96 -19.48
C SER A 7 -20.60 0.80 -18.66
N ALA A 8 -20.91 -0.35 -19.28
CA ALA A 8 -21.55 -1.48 -18.61
C ALA A 8 -20.54 -2.43 -17.93
N GLU A 9 -19.26 -2.33 -18.28
CA GLU A 9 -18.19 -3.05 -17.59
C GLU A 9 -17.64 -2.16 -16.46
N PRO A 10 -17.93 -2.45 -15.17
CA PRO A 10 -17.37 -1.69 -14.05
C PRO A 10 -15.84 -1.66 -14.07
N ALA A 11 -15.20 -2.61 -14.76
CA ALA A 11 -13.77 -2.65 -14.99
C ALA A 11 -13.25 -1.52 -15.89
N VAL A 12 -13.98 -1.17 -16.96
CA VAL A 12 -13.59 -0.14 -17.92
C VAL A 12 -13.78 1.25 -17.31
N ALA A 13 -14.91 1.46 -16.61
CA ALA A 13 -15.16 2.69 -15.86
C ALA A 13 -14.12 2.89 -14.73
N GLY A 14 -13.72 1.81 -14.05
CA GLY A 14 -12.68 1.84 -13.02
C GLY A 14 -11.31 2.30 -13.54
N ILE A 15 -10.95 1.97 -14.77
CA ILE A 15 -9.62 2.25 -15.35
C ILE A 15 -9.57 3.56 -16.16
N ILE A 16 -10.68 3.96 -16.81
CA ILE A 16 -10.70 5.16 -17.65
C ILE A 16 -10.79 6.45 -16.81
N LEU A 17 -11.57 6.45 -15.72
CA LEU A 17 -11.71 7.59 -14.81
C LEU A 17 -10.38 8.15 -14.27
N PRO A 18 -9.45 7.33 -13.71
CA PRO A 18 -8.17 7.82 -13.22
C PRO A 18 -7.28 8.31 -14.36
N LEU A 19 -7.31 7.70 -15.55
CA LEU A 19 -6.53 8.14 -16.71
C LEU A 19 -6.99 9.52 -17.17
N ILE A 20 -8.31 9.76 -17.19
CA ILE A 20 -8.87 11.08 -17.48
C ILE A 20 -8.52 12.08 -16.37
N ILE A 21 -8.53 11.67 -15.09
CA ILE A 21 -8.12 12.54 -13.98
C ILE A 21 -6.62 12.85 -14.06
N LEU A 22 -5.76 11.87 -14.36
CA LEU A 22 -4.31 12.05 -14.49
C LEU A 22 -3.98 12.90 -15.72
N ALA A 23 -4.62 12.63 -16.86
CA ALA A 23 -4.45 13.39 -18.08
C ALA A 23 -4.99 14.82 -17.92
N SER A 24 -6.13 15.00 -17.25
CA SER A 24 -6.66 16.33 -16.95
C SER A 24 -5.75 17.07 -15.98
N LEU A 25 -5.19 16.42 -14.95
CA LEU A 25 -4.20 17.03 -14.06
C LEU A 25 -2.92 17.46 -14.79
N LEU A 26 -2.38 16.62 -15.69
CA LEU A 26 -1.18 16.95 -16.48
C LEU A 26 -1.45 18.05 -17.53
N TYR A 27 -2.61 18.00 -18.19
CA TYR A 27 -3.06 19.02 -19.13
C TYR A 27 -3.33 20.36 -18.43
N PHE A 28 -3.98 20.31 -17.26
CA PHE A 28 -4.30 21.47 -16.45
C PHE A 28 -3.06 22.04 -15.75
N GLN A 29 -2.04 21.25 -15.42
CA GLN A 29 -0.74 21.79 -14.98
C GLN A 29 -0.08 22.68 -16.04
N SER A 30 -0.23 22.33 -17.33
CA SER A 30 0.28 23.17 -18.43
C SER A 30 -0.49 24.49 -18.57
N PHE A 31 -1.82 24.46 -18.32
CA PHE A 31 -2.67 25.63 -18.29
C PHE A 31 -2.47 26.49 -17.02
N VAL A 32 -2.27 25.85 -15.86
CA VAL A 32 -2.09 26.50 -14.55
C VAL A 32 -0.72 27.14 -14.40
N LYS A 33 0.29 26.78 -15.20
CA LYS A 33 1.53 27.59 -15.30
C LYS A 33 1.26 29.06 -15.68
N LEU A 34 0.10 29.38 -16.27
CA LEU A 34 -0.32 30.75 -16.59
C LEU A 34 -0.98 31.49 -15.42
N LEU A 35 -1.49 30.80 -14.39
CA LEU A 35 -2.05 31.39 -13.16
C LEU A 35 -1.10 31.11 -11.97
N LYS A 36 -0.65 32.16 -11.26
CA LYS A 36 0.31 32.11 -10.14
C LYS A 36 0.46 30.72 -9.46
N PRO A 37 1.52 29.94 -9.77
CA PRO A 37 1.57 28.49 -9.53
C PRO A 37 1.64 28.09 -8.05
N GLN A 38 2.01 29.01 -7.16
CA GLN A 38 2.30 28.71 -5.75
C GLN A 38 1.04 28.59 -4.89
N LEU A 39 -0.03 29.35 -5.17
CA LEU A 39 -1.29 29.27 -4.40
C LEU A 39 -2.15 28.05 -4.79
N LEU A 40 -2.20 27.71 -6.07
CA LEU A 40 -3.08 26.65 -6.59
C LEU A 40 -2.56 25.23 -6.33
N LEU A 41 -1.24 25.03 -6.39
CA LEU A 41 -0.63 23.75 -6.03
C LEU A 41 -0.77 23.44 -4.53
N GLN A 42 -0.95 24.46 -3.70
CA GLN A 42 -1.01 24.29 -2.25
C GLN A 42 -2.40 23.88 -1.74
N ASP A 43 -3.48 24.42 -2.33
CA ASP A 43 -4.86 24.10 -1.92
C ASP A 43 -5.44 22.86 -2.61
N LEU A 44 -5.00 22.53 -3.83
CA LEU A 44 -5.58 21.41 -4.59
C LEU A 44 -4.88 20.07 -4.36
N SER A 45 -3.62 20.08 -3.89
CA SER A 45 -2.83 18.84 -3.72
C SER A 45 -3.42 17.88 -2.68
N ILE A 46 -3.96 18.40 -1.58
CA ILE A 46 -4.56 17.60 -0.50
C ILE A 46 -5.84 16.89 -0.98
N PRO A 47 -6.87 17.59 -1.50
CA PRO A 47 -8.09 16.94 -1.95
C PRO A 47 -7.84 15.98 -3.12
N VAL A 48 -6.94 16.32 -4.06
CA VAL A 48 -6.57 15.41 -5.16
C VAL A 48 -5.92 14.13 -4.61
N SER A 49 -5.01 14.25 -3.64
CA SER A 49 -4.38 13.09 -3.02
C SER A 49 -5.40 12.17 -2.35
N ILE A 50 -6.34 12.73 -1.60
CA ILE A 50 -7.41 11.97 -0.93
C ILE A 50 -8.29 11.26 -1.96
N VAL A 51 -8.74 11.96 -3.00
CA VAL A 51 -9.57 11.39 -4.06
C VAL A 51 -8.85 10.25 -4.78
N LEU A 52 -7.57 10.43 -5.13
CA LEU A 52 -6.77 9.39 -5.78
C LEU A 52 -6.60 8.17 -4.86
N MET A 53 -6.31 8.36 -3.57
CA MET A 53 -6.17 7.26 -2.63
C MET A 53 -7.48 6.50 -2.40
N LEU A 54 -8.60 7.20 -2.28
CA LEU A 54 -9.93 6.59 -2.18
C LEU A 54 -10.27 5.81 -3.45
N TRP A 55 -9.97 6.39 -4.61
CA TRP A 55 -10.15 5.70 -5.89
C TRP A 55 -9.27 4.44 -5.99
N MET A 56 -8.00 4.50 -5.59
CA MET A 56 -7.09 3.35 -5.58
C MET A 56 -7.68 2.18 -4.78
N VAL A 57 -8.18 2.46 -3.57
CA VAL A 57 -8.81 1.45 -2.72
C VAL A 57 -10.11 0.94 -3.35
N ALA A 58 -11.00 1.83 -3.80
CA ALA A 58 -12.29 1.45 -4.36
C ALA A 58 -12.14 0.62 -5.65
N ALA A 59 -11.24 1.00 -6.56
CA ALA A 59 -10.98 0.28 -7.80
C ALA A 59 -10.33 -1.08 -7.55
N SER A 60 -9.45 -1.18 -6.55
CA SER A 60 -8.82 -2.45 -6.17
C SER A 60 -9.84 -3.51 -5.70
N GLN A 61 -10.95 -3.09 -5.07
CA GLN A 61 -11.95 -4.03 -4.55
C GLN A 61 -12.99 -4.46 -5.60
N GLN A 62 -13.26 -3.62 -6.60
CA GLN A 62 -14.39 -3.81 -7.51
C GLN A 62 -14.00 -4.35 -8.89
N THR A 63 -12.76 -4.15 -9.33
CA THR A 63 -12.36 -4.40 -10.71
C THR A 63 -11.46 -5.63 -10.80
N SER A 64 -11.77 -6.58 -11.70
CA SER A 64 -10.92 -7.75 -11.98
C SER A 64 -9.56 -7.37 -12.62
N GLY A 65 -9.48 -6.17 -13.20
CA GLY A 65 -8.30 -5.61 -13.87
C GLY A 65 -8.13 -6.11 -15.31
N GLN A 66 -8.85 -7.15 -15.73
CA GLN A 66 -8.75 -7.65 -17.10
C GLN A 66 -9.55 -6.76 -18.03
N LEU A 67 -8.86 -6.10 -18.97
CA LEU A 67 -9.51 -5.33 -20.03
C LEU A 67 -9.64 -6.20 -21.27
N PHE A 68 -10.87 -6.30 -21.79
CA PHE A 68 -11.17 -6.90 -23.09
C PHE A 68 -10.67 -8.34 -23.30
N GLY A 69 -10.52 -9.13 -22.23
CA GLY A 69 -10.05 -10.51 -22.30
C GLY A 69 -8.56 -10.67 -22.68
N TRP A 70 -7.76 -9.60 -22.59
CA TRP A 70 -6.33 -9.66 -22.85
C TRP A 70 -5.57 -10.48 -21.79
N TRP A 71 -4.36 -10.91 -22.13
CA TRP A 71 -3.50 -11.69 -21.23
C TRP A 71 -3.25 -10.95 -19.92
N TYR A 72 -3.62 -11.58 -18.79
CA TYR A 72 -3.37 -11.04 -17.47
C TYR A 72 -1.96 -11.40 -17.03
N VAL A 73 -1.06 -10.42 -17.04
CA VAL A 73 0.27 -10.54 -16.44
C VAL A 73 0.27 -9.76 -15.13
N PRO A 74 0.54 -10.40 -13.98
CA PRO A 74 0.66 -9.71 -12.69
C PRO A 74 1.66 -8.54 -12.79
N PHE A 75 1.39 -7.42 -12.11
CA PHE A 75 2.21 -6.19 -12.10
C PHE A 75 2.26 -5.38 -13.41
N LEU A 76 1.99 -6.01 -14.56
CA LEU A 76 1.96 -5.36 -15.88
C LEU A 76 0.55 -5.11 -16.40
N ASN A 77 -0.46 -5.42 -15.61
CA ASN A 77 -1.84 -5.04 -15.90
C ASN A 77 -1.97 -3.52 -15.96
N LEU A 78 -2.77 -2.98 -16.89
CA LEU A 78 -3.00 -1.55 -17.03
C LEU A 78 -3.47 -0.90 -15.72
N LEU A 79 -4.36 -1.59 -14.98
CA LEU A 79 -4.84 -1.10 -13.68
C LEU A 79 -3.70 -1.01 -12.65
N ASP A 80 -2.78 -1.97 -12.65
CA ASP A 80 -1.65 -1.99 -11.72
C ASP A 80 -0.66 -0.85 -12.04
N VAL A 81 -0.42 -0.61 -13.34
CA VAL A 81 0.36 0.54 -13.81
C VAL A 81 -0.31 1.86 -13.40
N CYS A 82 -1.63 1.96 -13.51
CA CYS A 82 -2.39 3.12 -13.04
C CYS A 82 -2.25 3.33 -11.52
N PHE A 83 -2.27 2.26 -10.72
CA PHE A 83 -2.05 2.36 -9.27
C PHE A 83 -0.64 2.82 -8.91
N ILE A 84 0.38 2.30 -9.59
CA ILE A 84 1.77 2.74 -9.41
C ILE A 84 1.91 4.22 -9.77
N ALA A 85 1.38 4.62 -10.93
CA ALA A 85 1.40 6.02 -11.37
C ALA A 85 0.66 6.94 -10.41
N ALA A 86 -0.54 6.56 -9.96
CA ALA A 86 -1.31 7.32 -8.98
C ALA A 86 -0.55 7.44 -7.64
N GLY A 87 0.04 6.35 -7.15
CA GLY A 87 0.84 6.37 -5.93
C GLY A 87 2.06 7.30 -6.03
N ILE A 88 2.75 7.31 -7.18
CA ILE A 88 3.86 8.23 -7.47
C ILE A 88 3.37 9.69 -7.48
N VAL A 89 2.25 9.97 -8.16
CA VAL A 89 1.66 11.32 -8.19
C VAL A 89 1.32 11.79 -6.78
N VAL A 90 0.62 10.97 -5.98
CA VAL A 90 0.29 11.31 -4.59
C VAL A 90 1.55 11.51 -3.76
N TYR A 91 2.55 10.65 -3.88
CA TYR A 91 3.83 10.81 -3.18
C TYR A 91 4.49 12.16 -3.48
N TYR A 92 4.55 12.55 -4.76
CA TYR A 92 5.08 13.85 -5.15
C TYR A 92 4.24 15.01 -4.60
N LEU A 93 2.91 14.97 -4.75
CA LEU A 93 2.02 16.00 -4.20
C LEU A 93 2.22 16.19 -2.69
N LEU A 94 2.39 15.08 -1.95
CA LEU A 94 2.67 15.13 -0.52
C LEU A 94 4.08 15.63 -0.19
N ALA A 95 5.08 15.28 -0.99
CA ALA A 95 6.46 15.71 -0.79
C ALA A 95 6.60 17.24 -0.92
N TYR A 96 5.91 17.83 -1.91
CA TYR A 96 5.93 19.27 -2.20
C TYR A 96 5.01 20.13 -1.33
N LEU A 97 4.24 19.55 -0.41
CA LEU A 97 3.45 20.33 0.57
C LEU A 97 4.37 21.19 1.44
N PRO A 98 4.15 22.53 1.50
CA PRO A 98 4.92 23.43 2.33
C PRO A 98 4.80 23.04 3.80
N THR A 99 5.94 23.04 4.50
CA THR A 99 5.98 22.77 5.94
C THR A 99 5.80 24.05 6.77
N ASP A 100 5.84 25.22 6.11
CA ASP A 100 5.65 26.50 6.77
C ASP A 100 4.18 26.78 7.08
N SER A 101 3.90 26.95 8.37
CA SER A 101 2.62 27.38 8.94
C SER A 101 2.03 28.66 8.33
N SER A 102 2.87 29.52 7.76
CA SER A 102 2.48 30.86 7.31
C SER A 102 1.41 30.86 6.22
N ALA A 103 1.23 29.74 5.50
CA ALA A 103 0.23 29.63 4.45
C ALA A 103 -1.15 29.18 4.95
N TYR A 104 -1.24 28.52 6.11
CA TYR A 104 -2.47 27.88 6.59
C TYR A 104 -2.94 28.37 7.96
N GLY A 105 -2.22 29.28 8.62
CA GLY A 105 -2.57 29.80 9.94
C GLY A 105 -2.56 28.73 11.06
N LEU A 106 -1.96 27.57 10.79
CA LEU A 106 -1.87 26.40 11.69
C LEU A 106 -0.49 26.31 12.31
N SER A 107 -0.35 25.64 13.46
CA SER A 107 0.98 25.40 14.03
C SER A 107 1.83 24.48 13.14
N ASN A 108 3.15 24.71 13.07
CA ASN A 108 4.10 23.84 12.33
C ASN A 108 3.98 22.37 12.76
N THR A 109 3.69 22.14 14.04
CA THR A 109 3.48 20.81 14.62
C THR A 109 2.27 20.11 14.00
N THR A 110 1.14 20.81 13.85
CA THR A 110 -0.10 20.26 13.27
C THR A 110 0.11 19.85 11.81
N VAL A 111 0.78 20.70 11.01
CA VAL A 111 1.07 20.43 9.58
C VAL A 111 1.97 19.20 9.44
N THR A 112 2.96 19.05 10.32
CA THR A 112 3.88 17.90 10.31
C THR A 112 3.16 16.59 10.62
N TYR A 113 2.29 16.55 11.63
CA TYR A 113 1.51 15.35 11.95
C TYR A 113 0.52 15.00 10.84
N PHE A 114 -0.13 16.00 10.25
CA PHE A 114 -1.04 15.79 9.12
C PHE A 114 -0.33 15.17 7.91
N LYS A 115 0.85 15.71 7.53
CA LYS A 115 1.68 15.17 6.43
C LYS A 115 2.08 13.72 6.69
N LYS A 116 2.51 13.39 7.92
CA LYS A 116 2.81 12.00 8.32
C LYS A 116 1.57 11.09 8.23
N GLY A 117 0.40 11.60 8.65
CA GLY A 117 -0.87 10.88 8.54
C GLY A 117 -1.23 10.56 7.09
N MET A 118 -1.07 11.51 6.17
CA MET A 118 -1.31 11.27 4.73
C MET A 118 -0.31 10.28 4.13
N GLN A 119 0.96 10.34 4.52
CA GLN A 119 1.98 9.37 4.09
C GLN A 119 1.66 7.95 4.59
N LEU A 120 1.23 7.81 5.85
CA LEU A 120 0.77 6.54 6.39
C LEU A 120 -0.45 6.02 5.62
N ALA A 121 -1.43 6.89 5.37
CA ALA A 121 -2.62 6.52 4.62
C ALA A 121 -2.27 6.08 3.19
N LEU A 122 -1.31 6.73 2.52
CA LEU A 122 -0.82 6.30 1.21
C LEU A 122 -0.20 4.89 1.28
N GLY A 123 0.59 4.62 2.32
CA GLY A 123 1.15 3.29 2.57
C GLY A 123 0.07 2.23 2.76
N ILE A 124 -0.97 2.54 3.54
CA ILE A 124 -2.14 1.66 3.75
C ILE A 124 -2.89 1.42 2.44
N SER A 125 -3.18 2.47 1.67
CA SER A 125 -3.82 2.36 0.36
C SER A 125 -2.99 1.49 -0.60
N GLY A 126 -1.67 1.68 -0.63
CA GLY A 126 -0.75 0.86 -1.42
C GLY A 126 -0.76 -0.61 -1.01
N PHE A 127 -0.81 -0.89 0.30
CA PHE A 127 -0.90 -2.26 0.81
C PHE A 127 -2.23 -2.95 0.48
N ILE A 128 -3.35 -2.21 0.54
CA ILE A 128 -4.67 -2.70 0.12
C ILE A 128 -4.66 -3.04 -1.37
N VAL A 129 -4.14 -2.13 -2.21
CA VAL A 129 -3.99 -2.36 -3.64
C VAL A 129 -3.12 -3.58 -3.92
N PHE A 130 -1.98 -3.71 -3.25
CA PHE A 130 -1.09 -4.85 -3.38
C PHE A 130 -1.79 -6.17 -3.02
N THR A 131 -2.57 -6.18 -1.94
CA THR A 131 -3.39 -7.33 -1.54
C THR A 131 -4.44 -7.66 -2.62
N GLY A 132 -5.10 -6.65 -3.17
CA GLY A 132 -6.02 -6.81 -4.30
C GLY A 132 -5.35 -7.34 -5.57
N MET A 133 -4.09 -6.97 -5.84
CA MET A 133 -3.32 -7.53 -6.96
C MET A 133 -3.11 -9.03 -6.82
N ILE A 134 -2.81 -9.52 -5.61
CA ILE A 134 -2.65 -10.96 -5.34
C ILE A 134 -3.97 -11.69 -5.61
N ILE A 135 -5.09 -11.17 -5.11
CA ILE A 135 -6.41 -11.78 -5.31
C ILE A 135 -6.79 -11.80 -6.79
N ARG A 136 -6.57 -10.71 -7.52
CA ARG A 136 -6.81 -10.67 -8.97
C ARG A 136 -5.94 -11.67 -9.73
N THR A 137 -4.68 -11.82 -9.31
CA THR A 137 -3.79 -12.84 -9.88
C THR A 137 -4.33 -14.25 -9.64
N LEU A 138 -4.76 -14.56 -8.42
CA LEU A 138 -5.35 -15.86 -8.11
C LEU A 138 -6.68 -16.09 -8.84
N HIS A 139 -7.51 -15.06 -8.99
CA HIS A 139 -8.75 -15.16 -9.75
C HIS A 139 -8.48 -15.54 -11.21
N GLN A 140 -7.51 -14.88 -11.83
CA GLN A 140 -7.19 -15.07 -13.24
C GLN A 140 -6.46 -16.38 -13.54
N TRP A 141 -5.58 -16.82 -12.63
CA TRP A 141 -4.73 -18.00 -12.87
C TRP A 141 -5.24 -19.27 -12.19
N ALA A 142 -5.98 -19.15 -11.08
CA ALA A 142 -6.47 -20.26 -10.27
C ALA A 142 -8.00 -20.28 -10.11
N GLY A 143 -8.74 -19.35 -10.73
CA GLY A 143 -10.20 -19.34 -10.72
C GLY A 143 -10.83 -19.02 -9.37
N THR A 144 -10.08 -18.42 -8.42
CA THR A 144 -10.61 -18.05 -7.10
C THR A 144 -11.60 -16.88 -7.17
N PRO A 145 -12.55 -16.71 -6.25
CA PRO A 145 -13.46 -15.55 -6.27
C PRO A 145 -12.72 -14.21 -6.11
N LEU A 146 -13.32 -13.12 -6.61
CA LEU A 146 -12.88 -11.75 -6.34
C LEU A 146 -13.36 -11.29 -4.95
N TRP A 147 -12.93 -10.10 -4.53
CA TRP A 147 -13.36 -9.50 -3.26
C TRP A 147 -14.88 -9.47 -3.09
N ALA A 148 -15.61 -9.05 -4.13
CA ALA A 148 -17.06 -8.98 -4.13
C ALA A 148 -17.74 -10.36 -4.01
N ASP A 149 -17.07 -11.41 -4.49
CA ASP A 149 -17.61 -12.77 -4.57
C ASP A 149 -17.16 -13.65 -3.39
N GLY A 150 -16.55 -13.06 -2.36
CA GLY A 150 -16.17 -13.77 -1.15
C GLY A 150 -14.75 -14.34 -1.15
N ALA A 151 -13.78 -13.69 -1.81
CA ALA A 151 -12.35 -14.02 -1.73
C ALA A 151 -11.84 -14.31 -0.30
N TRP A 152 -12.39 -13.63 0.70
CA TRP A 152 -12.02 -13.82 2.10
C TRP A 152 -12.35 -15.21 2.65
N HIS A 153 -13.33 -15.92 2.11
CA HIS A 153 -13.71 -17.25 2.58
C HIS A 153 -13.06 -18.37 1.77
N ASN A 154 -12.20 -18.03 0.80
CA ASN A 154 -11.53 -19.02 -0.02
C ASN A 154 -10.18 -19.43 0.58
N ASP A 155 -9.99 -20.72 0.82
CA ASP A 155 -8.79 -21.28 1.47
C ASP A 155 -7.51 -20.99 0.67
N LEU A 156 -7.56 -21.09 -0.66
CA LEU A 156 -6.41 -20.82 -1.53
C LEU A 156 -6.00 -19.35 -1.45
N VAL A 157 -6.97 -18.43 -1.46
CA VAL A 157 -6.73 -16.99 -1.27
C VAL A 157 -6.11 -16.73 0.09
N GLN A 158 -6.69 -17.29 1.16
CA GLN A 158 -6.21 -17.08 2.52
C GLN A 158 -4.77 -17.56 2.70
N THR A 159 -4.47 -18.76 2.21
CA THR A 159 -3.12 -19.36 2.26
C THR A 159 -2.12 -18.55 1.46
N SER A 160 -2.49 -18.15 0.24
CA SER A 160 -1.61 -17.35 -0.64
C SER A 160 -1.31 -15.97 -0.05
N LEU A 161 -2.32 -15.29 0.51
CA LEU A 161 -2.13 -14.01 1.19
C LEU A 161 -1.18 -14.16 2.39
N THR A 162 -1.34 -15.21 3.20
CA THR A 162 -0.45 -15.49 4.33
C THR A 162 1.00 -15.68 3.86
N ILE A 163 1.23 -16.47 2.80
CA ILE A 163 2.59 -16.70 2.27
C ILE A 163 3.18 -15.40 1.75
N VAL A 164 2.46 -14.66 0.90
CA VAL A 164 2.97 -13.43 0.28
C VAL A 164 3.20 -12.33 1.32
N TRP A 165 2.30 -12.16 2.30
CA TRP A 165 2.49 -11.18 3.38
C TRP A 165 3.68 -11.55 4.27
N THR A 166 3.89 -12.83 4.56
CA THR A 166 5.07 -13.29 5.31
C THR A 166 6.36 -12.98 4.55
N LEU A 167 6.42 -13.32 3.26
CA LEU A 167 7.58 -13.03 2.42
C LEU A 167 7.83 -11.52 2.32
N CYS A 168 6.77 -10.73 2.16
CA CYS A 168 6.85 -9.28 2.15
C CYS A 168 7.43 -8.74 3.46
N ALA A 169 6.93 -9.20 4.62
CA ALA A 169 7.45 -8.82 5.93
C ALA A 169 8.93 -9.16 6.09
N LEU A 170 9.36 -10.36 5.65
CA LEU A 170 10.76 -10.79 5.67
C LEU A 170 11.66 -9.92 4.78
N VAL A 171 11.20 -9.60 3.57
CA VAL A 171 11.94 -8.73 2.65
C VAL A 171 12.05 -7.32 3.22
N LEU A 172 10.96 -6.79 3.77
CA LEU A 172 10.93 -5.46 4.39
C LEU A 172 11.90 -5.37 5.58
N THR A 173 11.83 -6.32 6.53
CA THR A 173 12.73 -6.31 7.70
C THR A 173 14.18 -6.58 7.32
N GLY A 174 14.44 -7.51 6.39
CA GLY A 174 15.78 -7.85 5.92
C GLY A 174 16.46 -6.70 5.17
N LEU A 175 15.78 -6.10 4.19
CA LEU A 175 16.30 -4.94 3.46
C LEU A 175 16.44 -3.73 4.38
N ALA A 176 15.46 -3.49 5.26
CA ALA A 176 15.53 -2.37 6.19
C ALA A 176 16.68 -2.52 7.21
N SER A 177 16.97 -3.74 7.67
CA SER A 177 18.13 -4.01 8.53
C SER A 177 19.44 -3.73 7.78
N ARG A 178 19.54 -4.17 6.51
CA ARG A 178 20.71 -3.94 5.66
C ARG A 178 20.96 -2.45 5.33
N TYR A 179 19.91 -1.69 5.05
CA TYR A 179 20.01 -0.27 4.67
C TYR A 179 19.77 0.71 5.82
N ALA A 180 19.65 0.22 7.05
CA ALA A 180 19.35 0.99 8.25
C ALA A 180 18.04 1.83 8.19
N TRP A 181 17.01 1.31 7.52
CA TRP A 181 15.71 1.99 7.36
C TRP A 181 14.73 1.64 8.48
N ARG A 182 14.91 2.27 9.64
CA ARG A 182 14.14 1.98 10.87
C ARG A 182 12.61 1.98 10.67
N GLU A 183 12.07 2.95 9.93
CA GLU A 183 10.62 3.05 9.69
C GLU A 183 10.09 1.86 8.87
N ILE A 184 10.82 1.44 7.83
CA ILE A 184 10.44 0.31 6.97
C ILE A 184 10.57 -1.01 7.74
N TRP A 185 11.56 -1.11 8.63
CA TRP A 185 11.70 -2.27 9.52
C TRP A 185 10.48 -2.41 10.44
N LEU A 186 10.00 -1.32 11.04
CA LEU A 186 8.81 -1.32 11.90
C LEU A 186 7.56 -1.73 11.11
N VAL A 187 7.40 -1.26 9.88
CA VAL A 187 6.30 -1.68 8.99
C VAL A 187 6.36 -3.19 8.72
N GLY A 188 7.55 -3.73 8.44
CA GLY A 188 7.74 -5.17 8.24
C GLY A 188 7.36 -6.00 9.48
N ILE A 189 7.79 -5.56 10.67
CA ILE A 189 7.40 -6.22 11.93
C ILE A 189 5.90 -6.10 12.20
N ALA A 190 5.30 -4.93 11.98
CA ALA A 190 3.86 -4.74 12.15
C ALA A 190 3.07 -5.70 11.23
N LEU A 191 3.49 -5.83 9.97
CA LEU A 191 2.90 -6.79 9.03
C LEU A 191 3.07 -8.23 9.51
N LEU A 192 4.24 -8.58 10.03
CA LEU A 192 4.51 -9.92 10.57
C LEU A 192 3.61 -10.24 11.77
N VAL A 193 3.43 -9.29 12.69
CA VAL A 193 2.51 -9.43 13.83
C VAL A 193 1.07 -9.64 13.36
N ILE A 194 0.63 -8.92 12.33
CA ILE A 194 -0.71 -9.11 11.72
C ILE A 194 -0.84 -10.52 11.15
N VAL A 195 0.15 -11.02 10.42
CA VAL A 195 0.12 -12.37 9.84
C VAL A 195 0.08 -13.43 10.93
N VAL A 196 0.92 -13.32 11.96
CA VAL A 196 0.90 -14.30 13.05
C VAL A 196 -0.41 -14.23 13.82
N ALA A 197 -0.93 -13.04 14.14
CA ALA A 197 -2.24 -12.90 14.76
C ALA A 197 -3.32 -13.60 13.91
N LYS A 198 -3.33 -13.38 12.60
CA LYS A 198 -4.24 -14.05 11.66
C LYS A 198 -4.15 -15.58 11.78
N LEU A 199 -2.95 -16.16 11.72
CA LEU A 199 -2.75 -17.61 11.85
C LEU A 199 -3.27 -18.14 13.20
N LEU A 200 -3.02 -17.41 14.28
CA LEU A 200 -3.43 -17.81 15.62
C LEU A 200 -4.95 -17.75 15.81
N PHE A 201 -5.62 -16.72 15.28
CA PHE A 201 -7.07 -16.56 15.44
C PHE A 201 -7.87 -17.39 14.43
N ILE A 202 -7.44 -17.47 13.18
CA ILE A 202 -8.18 -18.14 12.10
C ILE A 202 -7.84 -19.63 12.06
N ASP A 203 -6.56 -20.00 12.04
CA ASP A 203 -6.18 -21.39 11.80
C ASP A 203 -6.20 -22.22 13.11
N LEU A 204 -5.89 -21.61 14.26
CA LEU A 204 -5.91 -22.34 15.53
C LEU A 204 -7.26 -22.38 16.23
N SER A 205 -8.24 -21.58 15.82
CA SER A 205 -9.60 -21.68 16.36
C SER A 205 -10.24 -23.02 16.00
N ASN A 206 -9.93 -23.57 14.83
CA ASN A 206 -10.40 -24.87 14.34
C ASN A 206 -9.43 -26.04 14.65
N ALA A 207 -8.26 -25.77 15.25
CA ALA A 207 -7.26 -26.78 15.55
C ALA A 207 -7.46 -27.43 16.93
N ALA A 208 -7.12 -28.72 17.04
CA ALA A 208 -7.07 -29.44 18.32
C ALA A 208 -6.08 -28.77 19.31
N THR A 209 -6.36 -28.86 20.61
CA THR A 209 -5.61 -28.16 21.68
C THR A 209 -4.09 -28.36 21.62
N VAL A 210 -3.63 -29.58 21.30
CA VAL A 210 -2.19 -29.88 21.18
C VAL A 210 -1.57 -29.20 19.96
N ALA A 211 -2.24 -29.24 18.81
CA ALA A 211 -1.79 -28.57 17.59
C ALA A 211 -1.67 -27.05 17.80
N ARG A 212 -2.59 -26.46 18.58
CA ARG A 212 -2.53 -25.05 18.97
C ARG A 212 -1.25 -24.70 19.73
N ILE A 213 -0.89 -25.48 20.75
CA ILE A 213 0.32 -25.24 21.55
C ILE A 213 1.58 -25.32 20.68
N VAL A 214 1.70 -26.37 19.85
CA VAL A 214 2.86 -26.56 18.97
C VAL A 214 2.99 -25.42 17.96
N SER A 215 1.88 -24.95 17.38
CA SER A 215 1.88 -23.81 16.46
C SER A 215 2.27 -22.49 17.14
N PHE A 216 1.84 -22.25 18.38
CA PHE A 216 2.28 -21.07 19.14
C PHE A 216 3.79 -21.06 19.35
N ILE A 217 4.37 -22.21 19.74
CA ILE A 217 5.81 -22.36 19.94
C ILE A 217 6.54 -22.19 18.61
N GLY A 218 6.06 -22.84 17.54
CA GLY A 218 6.64 -22.73 16.19
C GLY A 218 6.65 -21.29 15.68
N ALA A 219 5.53 -20.57 15.79
CA ALA A 219 5.44 -19.17 15.41
C ALA A 219 6.37 -18.29 16.26
N GLY A 220 6.44 -18.52 17.57
CA GLY A 220 7.34 -17.81 18.48
C GLY A 220 8.82 -18.02 18.16
N LEU A 221 9.22 -19.25 17.82
CA LEU A 221 10.59 -19.56 17.39
C LEU A 221 10.94 -18.89 16.06
N ILE A 222 10.00 -18.87 15.10
CA ILE A 222 10.20 -18.15 13.84
C ILE A 222 10.36 -16.65 14.09
N MET A 223 9.53 -16.05 14.95
CA MET A 223 9.68 -14.63 15.33
C MET A 223 11.05 -14.36 15.97
N LEU A 224 11.51 -15.23 16.87
CA LEU A 224 12.83 -15.09 17.49
C LEU A 224 13.96 -15.18 16.46
N LEU A 225 13.87 -16.13 15.54
CA LEU A 225 14.83 -16.30 14.45
C LEU A 225 14.91 -15.05 13.57
N ILE A 226 13.75 -14.48 13.20
CA ILE A 226 13.69 -13.25 12.40
C ILE A 226 14.30 -12.07 13.17
N GLY A 227 14.02 -11.96 14.47
CA GLY A 227 14.62 -10.94 15.32
C GLY A 227 16.15 -11.05 15.43
N TYR A 228 16.69 -12.28 15.35
CA TYR A 228 18.13 -12.52 15.30
C TYR A 228 18.76 -12.15 13.95
N ILE A 229 18.11 -12.51 12.83
CA ILE A 229 18.66 -12.29 11.47
C ILE A 229 18.50 -10.84 11.01
N ALA A 230 17.40 -10.18 11.38
CA ALA A 230 17.08 -8.82 10.96
C ALA A 230 16.98 -7.88 12.17
N PRO A 231 18.12 -7.54 12.81
CA PRO A 231 18.11 -6.66 13.98
C PRO A 231 17.59 -5.26 13.63
N LEU A 232 16.99 -4.63 14.63
CA LEU A 232 16.48 -3.26 14.56
C LEU A 232 17.63 -2.29 14.19
N PRO A 233 17.50 -1.50 13.11
CA PRO A 233 18.45 -0.46 12.79
C PRO A 233 18.64 0.56 13.93
N PRO A 234 19.89 0.96 14.24
CA PRO A 234 20.15 1.97 15.25
C PRO A 234 19.50 3.29 14.86
N SER A 235 19.08 4.06 15.87
CA SER A 235 18.49 5.37 15.61
C SER A 235 19.56 6.40 15.21
N LYS A 236 19.17 7.47 14.48
CA LYS A 236 20.10 8.56 14.13
C LYS A 236 20.73 9.23 15.35
N GLN A 237 19.99 9.32 16.47
CA GLN A 237 20.50 9.86 17.73
C GLN A 237 21.58 8.95 18.33
N GLU A 238 21.34 7.64 18.32
CA GLU A 238 22.27 6.64 18.85
C GLU A 238 23.58 6.57 18.06
N LEU A 239 23.52 6.78 16.74
CA LEU A 239 24.70 6.94 15.88
C LEU A 239 25.48 8.22 16.22
N ALA A 240 24.80 9.33 16.46
CA ALA A 240 25.43 10.61 16.83
C ALA A 240 26.10 10.58 18.21
N THR A 241 25.49 9.91 19.19
CA THR A 241 26.08 9.72 20.52
C THR A 241 27.33 8.83 20.46
N LYS A 242 27.33 7.77 19.63
CA LYS A 242 28.52 6.91 19.45
C LYS A 242 29.68 7.64 18.81
N SER A 243 29.44 8.51 17.82
CA SER A 243 30.50 9.33 17.22
C SER A 243 31.11 10.34 18.21
N GLN A 244 30.29 10.91 19.10
CA GLN A 244 30.75 11.85 20.13
C GLN A 244 31.52 11.19 21.29
N GLN A 245 31.35 9.88 21.50
CA GLN A 245 32.08 9.11 22.51
C GLN A 245 33.39 8.50 21.98
N SER A 246 33.58 8.49 20.66
CA SER A 246 34.80 8.00 19.99
C SER A 246 35.81 9.11 19.64
N GLU A 247 35.42 10.37 19.82
CA GLU A 247 36.31 11.56 19.77
C GLU A 247 36.79 11.93 21.18
#